data_AF-A0A7X7NLM5-F1
#
_entry.id   AF-A0A7X7NLM5-F1
#
_cell.length_a   1.000
_cell.length_b   1.000
_cell.length_c   1.000
_cell.angle_alpha   90.00
_cell.angle_beta   90.00
_cell.angle_gamma   90.00
#
_symmetry.space_group_name_H-M   'P 1'
#
loop_
_entity.id
_entity.type
_entity.pdbx_description
1 polymer ?
#
loop_
_entity_poly.entity_id
_entity_poly.type
_entity_poly.pdbx_seq_one_letter_code
_entity_poly.pdbx_strand_id
1 'polypeptide(L)'
;MAFSENISLLVYRLGWRTTRTLPASAAYRLFDRVADGMYRRGGHGVDRMRSNYARIRPELTDEELEDLVRAGMRSYLRYWCDS
;
A
#
# COMPACT_ATOMS: atom_id res chain seq x y z
N MET A 1 -6.34 -0.69 27.04
CA MET A 1 -6.77 0.47 26.23
C MET A 1 -5.64 1.45 25.92
N ALA A 2 -4.71 1.76 26.84
CA ALA A 2 -3.64 2.76 26.61
C ALA A 2 -2.52 2.43 25.58
N PHE A 3 -2.35 1.16 25.17
CA PHE A 3 -1.28 0.77 24.24
C PHE A 3 -1.59 1.16 22.79
N SER A 4 -2.85 1.01 22.36
CA SER A 4 -3.27 1.34 20.99
C SER A 4 -3.28 2.85 20.71
N GLU A 5 -3.61 3.68 21.71
CA GLU A 5 -3.61 5.15 21.57
C GLU A 5 -2.19 5.69 21.38
N ASN A 6 -1.23 5.17 22.13
CA ASN A 6 0.17 5.58 22.01
C ASN A 6 0.79 5.21 20.65
N ILE A 7 0.48 4.02 20.11
CA ILE A 7 0.92 3.62 18.77
C ILE A 7 0.28 4.51 17.71
N SER A 8 -1.01 4.81 17.83
CA SER A 8 -1.73 5.64 16.87
C SER A 8 -1.16 7.07 16.83
N LEU A 9 -0.84 7.63 18.01
CA LEU A 9 -0.17 8.93 18.12
C LEU A 9 1.27 8.90 17.60
N LEU A 10 2.00 7.81 17.80
CA LEU A 10 3.34 7.63 17.25
C LEU A 10 3.30 7.57 15.72
N VAL A 11 2.40 6.76 15.14
CA VAL A 11 2.19 6.68 13.69
C VAL A 11 1.77 8.03 13.13
N TYR A 12 0.87 8.74 13.81
CA TYR A 12 0.42 10.07 13.40
C TYR A 12 1.57 11.10 13.43
N ARG A 13 2.34 11.15 14.52
CA ARG A 13 3.48 12.08 14.65
C ARG A 13 4.62 11.73 13.70
N LEU A 14 4.91 10.44 13.51
CA LEU A 14 5.91 10.01 12.53
C LEU A 14 5.42 10.37 11.13
N GLY A 15 4.18 10.05 10.78
CA GLY A 15 3.56 10.36 9.49
C GLY A 15 3.60 11.86 9.17
N TRP A 16 3.18 12.71 10.11
CA TRP A 16 3.18 14.16 9.95
C TRP A 16 4.58 14.78 9.83
N ARG A 17 5.56 14.25 10.58
CA ARG A 17 6.95 14.73 10.50
C ARG A 17 7.63 14.26 9.20
N THR A 18 7.30 13.05 8.78
CA THR A 18 7.74 12.38 7.56
C THR A 18 7.24 13.15 6.33
N THR A 19 5.97 13.52 6.26
CA THR A 19 5.42 14.31 5.14
C THR A 19 6.00 15.72 5.05
N ARG A 20 6.37 16.33 6.19
CA ARG A 20 6.91 17.70 6.20
C ARG A 20 8.39 17.83 5.83
N THR A 21 9.16 16.74 5.82
CA THR A 21 10.62 16.82 5.64
C THR A 21 11.18 15.86 4.61
N LEU A 22 10.41 14.88 4.11
CA LEU A 22 10.92 13.94 3.13
C LEU A 22 10.92 14.53 1.72
N PRO A 23 12.04 14.40 0.98
CA PRO A 23 12.05 14.57 -0.46
C PRO A 23 11.03 13.62 -1.11
N ALA A 24 10.41 14.05 -2.21
CA ALA A 24 9.38 13.28 -2.92
C ALA A 24 9.80 11.82 -3.20
N SER A 25 11.07 11.62 -3.60
CA SER A 25 11.64 10.28 -3.83
C SER A 25 11.59 9.36 -2.60
N ALA A 26 11.76 9.90 -1.41
CA ALA A 26 11.74 9.13 -0.17
C ALA A 26 10.30 8.85 0.31
N ALA A 27 9.36 9.76 0.04
CA ALA A 27 7.93 9.50 0.24
C ALA A 27 7.47 8.33 -0.65
N TYR A 28 7.76 8.35 -1.95
CA TYR A 28 7.42 7.25 -2.85
C TYR A 28 7.98 5.90 -2.39
N ARG A 29 9.25 5.87 -1.94
CA ARG A 29 9.87 4.64 -1.39
C ARG A 29 9.23 4.16 -0.10
N LEU A 30 8.67 5.05 0.71
CA LEU A 30 7.92 4.67 1.90
C LEU A 30 6.60 4.03 1.49
N PHE A 31 5.84 4.67 0.61
CA PHE A 31 4.56 4.14 0.12
C PHE A 31 4.72 2.81 -0.62
N ASP A 32 5.78 2.62 -1.41
CA ASP A 32 6.07 1.32 -2.04
C ASP A 32 6.31 0.21 -0.99
N ARG A 33 7.01 0.52 0.11
CA ARG A 33 7.21 -0.45 1.21
C ARG A 33 5.93 -0.74 1.98
N VAL A 34 5.09 0.27 2.17
CA VAL A 34 3.77 0.09 2.78
C VAL A 34 2.90 -0.79 1.88
N ALA A 35 2.91 -0.55 0.56
CA ALA A 35 2.21 -1.37 -0.42
C ALA A 35 2.65 -2.83 -0.35
N ASP A 36 3.96 -3.09 -0.37
CA ASP A 36 4.51 -4.44 -0.25
C ASP A 36 4.20 -5.09 1.11
N GLY A 37 4.09 -4.30 2.18
CA GLY A 37 3.64 -4.77 3.49
C GLY A 37 2.17 -5.17 3.49
N MET A 38 1.30 -4.33 2.93
CA MET A 38 -0.13 -4.59 2.80
C MET A 38 -0.41 -5.81 1.90
N TYR A 39 0.27 -5.89 0.76
CA TYR A 39 0.19 -7.03 -0.14
C TYR A 39 0.54 -8.34 0.56
N ARG A 40 1.69 -8.40 1.26
CA ARG A 40 2.12 -9.60 2.00
C ARG A 40 1.21 -9.96 3.17
N ARG A 41 0.65 -8.96 3.86
CA ARG A 41 -0.33 -9.18 4.94
C ARG A 41 -1.68 -9.67 4.39
N GLY A 42 -1.98 -9.35 3.14
CA GLY A 42 -3.26 -9.61 2.51
C GLY A 42 -4.39 -8.77 3.12
N GLY A 43 -5.61 -9.27 2.95
CA GLY A 43 -6.83 -8.69 3.49
C GLY A 43 -7.72 -8.09 2.42
N HIS A 44 -8.91 -7.65 2.84
CA HIS A 44 -10.03 -7.35 1.96
C HIS A 44 -9.69 -6.38 0.81
N GLY A 45 -8.83 -5.38 1.02
CA GLY A 45 -8.41 -4.47 -0.05
C GLY A 45 -7.62 -5.16 -1.16
N VAL A 46 -6.67 -6.01 -0.77
CA VAL A 46 -5.84 -6.81 -1.69
C VAL A 46 -6.70 -7.85 -2.40
N ASP A 47 -7.58 -8.53 -1.66
CA ASP A 47 -8.46 -9.56 -2.22
C ASP A 47 -9.47 -8.98 -3.22
N ARG A 48 -10.00 -7.79 -2.93
CA ARG A 48 -10.84 -7.04 -3.88
C ARG A 48 -10.05 -6.68 -5.13
N MET A 49 -8.82 -6.19 -5.00
CA MET A 49 -7.98 -5.85 -6.16
C MET A 49 -7.69 -7.10 -7.00
N ARG A 50 -7.35 -8.22 -6.37
CA ARG A 50 -7.14 -9.52 -7.01
C ARG A 50 -8.37 -10.01 -7.76
N SER A 51 -9.54 -9.99 -7.13
CA SER A 51 -10.80 -10.38 -7.77
C SER A 51 -11.14 -9.50 -8.98
N ASN A 52 -10.91 -8.18 -8.87
CA ASN A 52 -11.12 -7.27 -9.97
C ASN A 52 -10.16 -7.54 -11.13
N TYR A 53 -8.87 -7.74 -10.85
CA TYR A 53 -7.88 -8.02 -11.88
C TYR A 53 -8.11 -9.37 -12.55
N ALA A 54 -8.44 -10.42 -11.80
CA ALA A 54 -8.80 -11.73 -12.36
C ALA A 54 -10.01 -11.63 -13.30
N ARG A 55 -10.99 -10.79 -12.96
CA ARG A 55 -12.17 -10.56 -13.81
C ARG A 55 -11.84 -9.79 -15.09
N ILE A 56 -10.95 -8.80 -15.01
CA ILE A 56 -10.59 -7.93 -16.15
C ILE A 56 -9.55 -8.60 -17.05
N ARG A 57 -8.68 -9.43 -16.47
CA ARG A 57 -7.55 -10.08 -17.12
C ARG A 57 -7.59 -11.61 -16.88
N PRO A 58 -8.65 -12.30 -17.34
CA PRO A 58 -8.81 -13.75 -17.13
C PRO A 58 -7.77 -14.60 -17.86
N GLU A 59 -7.01 -14.01 -18.78
CA GLU A 59 -5.95 -14.68 -19.54
C GLU A 59 -4.62 -14.80 -18.79
N LEU A 60 -4.47 -14.12 -17.66
CA LEU A 60 -3.23 -14.18 -16.86
C LEU A 60 -3.14 -15.49 -16.08
N THR A 61 -1.92 -16.00 -15.96
CA THR A 61 -1.61 -17.03 -14.96
C THR A 61 -1.73 -16.48 -13.54
N ASP A 62 -1.81 -17.37 -12.55
CA ASP A 62 -1.88 -16.97 -11.14
C ASP A 62 -0.67 -16.13 -10.71
N GLU A 63 0.53 -16.46 -11.21
CA GLU A 63 1.77 -15.71 -10.90
C GLU A 63 1.74 -14.29 -11.51
N GLU A 64 1.34 -14.17 -12.78
CA GLU A 64 1.20 -12.87 -13.45
C GLU A 64 0.10 -12.01 -12.81
N LEU A 65 -0.98 -12.64 -12.33
CA LEU A 65 -2.04 -11.96 -11.61
C LEU A 65 -1.52 -11.40 -10.27
N GLU A 66 -0.76 -12.17 -9.51
CA GLU A 66 -0.17 -11.70 -8.25
C GLU A 66 0.82 -10.55 -8.46
N ASP A 67 1.65 -10.62 -9.51
CA ASP A 67 2.54 -9.54 -9.90
C ASP A 67 1.76 -8.27 -10.26
N LEU A 68 0.66 -8.41 -11.00
CA LEU A 68 -0.22 -7.31 -11.33
C LEU A 68 -0.89 -6.71 -10.09
N VAL A 69 -1.36 -7.53 -9.15
CA VAL A 69 -1.93 -7.07 -7.87
C VAL A 69 -0.90 -6.30 -7.07
N ARG A 70 0.33 -6.81 -6.95
CA ARG A 70 1.41 -6.12 -6.24
C ARG A 70 1.75 -4.78 -6.88
N ALA A 71 1.84 -4.71 -8.21
CA ALA A 71 2.06 -3.47 -8.95
C ALA A 71 0.89 -2.47 -8.79
N GLY A 72 -0.35 -2.98 -8.79
CA GLY A 72 -1.56 -2.21 -8.55
C GLY A 72 -1.59 -1.58 -7.17
N MET A 73 -1.22 -2.32 -6.12
CA MET A 73 -1.13 -1.81 -4.75
C MET A 73 -0.12 -0.67 -4.61
N ARG A 74 1.05 -0.77 -5.26
CA ARG A 74 2.06 0.31 -5.29
C ARG A 74 1.53 1.54 -6.02
N SER A 75 0.89 1.34 -7.17
CA SER A 75 0.31 2.44 -7.95
C SER A 75 -0.80 3.16 -7.20
N TYR A 76 -1.69 2.41 -6.53
CA TYR A 76 -2.75 2.95 -5.69
C TYR A 76 -2.21 3.81 -4.55
N LEU A 77 -1.19 3.32 -3.84
CA LEU A 77 -0.58 4.08 -2.74
C LEU A 77 0.27 5.27 -3.22
N ARG A 78 0.88 5.18 -4.41
CA ARG A 78 1.55 6.32 -5.03
C ARG A 78 0.55 7.41 -5.40
N TYR A 79 -0.57 7.07 -6.03
CA TYR A 79 -1.65 8.01 -6.31
C TYR A 79 -2.14 8.71 -5.03
N TRP A 80 -2.27 7.96 -3.93
CA TRP A 80 -2.60 8.52 -2.62
C TRP A 80 -1.52 9.46 -2.08
N CYS A 81 -0.24 9.18 -2.32
CA CYS A 81 0.86 10.07 -1.94
C CYS A 81 0.85 11.39 -2.73
N ASP A 82 0.38 11.35 -3.98
CA ASP A 82 0.28 12.52 -4.86
C ASP A 82 -1.01 13.34 -4.64
N SER A 83 -2.00 12.78 -3.92
CA SER A 83 -3.28 13.43 -3.59
C SER A 83 -3.18 14.27 -2.31
#